data_AF-A0A7Z9VZZ1-F1
#
_entry.id   AF-A0A7Z9VZZ1-F1
#
_cell.length_a   1.000
_cell.length_b   1.000
_cell.length_c   1.000
_cell.angle_alpha   90.00
_cell.angle_beta   90.00
_cell.angle_gamma   90.00
#
_symmetry.space_group_name_H-M   'P 1'
#
loop_
_entity.id
_entity.type
_entity.pdbx_description
1 polymer ?
#
loop_
_entity_poly.entity_id
_entity_poly.type
_entity_poly.pdbx_seq_one_letter_code
_entity_poly.pdbx_strand_id
1 'polypeptide(L)'
;MMLRVCFIREIASVASVVLFVGCGPSEPVVLDIRALVEELADDEFEGRLTGSAGIEKAADYITTQLKALGAEPVPGGSDFRQSFTYTAGVKDVGTSLNVVAEDTTEWSASNLETSGVRGLAFSNAERIEGPLVFAGYGLSVPETDGFSYDSYGTLDVTGKIVVVLRYFPEDTEGTLRGTLSRYAGLRYKAFAARERGALGLIVVTGPRSPNAGELVPLTFDNAMGDSGIVAATVDGELGAALIESTGESLDTVQASLDTANPHAAGFELPLRATLDVRLERQEGTGHNVIGYFPPTRESSVEKPYVVLGAHYDHLGRGRGGDSLARSDEQGQIHNGADDNASGVAAILSVGSALAGSERDRGVILAFWSGEELGLLGSADFVRKQLVPMNEVSAYLNFDMVGRLRDNTLTVQAVGSSSIWTGLVREMNEPIGFELSFVSDPYLPTDVMSLNAAEVPSLNFFTGSHDDYHRPTDDSNALNYEGLDRVAELGRTIAAHLVSRVDPPDFIKVEQSAQRAGQAMMRIFTGTIPDYAQEVDGLLLSGVVGGGPAEAAGLQGGDIIVSLAGQSIGDIYDYTYALDVLKEGEPTEVIVMRDGQRLILELIPEARE
;
A
#
# COMPACT_ATOMS: atom_id res chain seq x y z
N MET A 1 93.45 22.14 29.03
CA MET A 1 93.85 20.76 29.41
C MET A 1 92.60 19.90 29.42
N MET A 2 92.75 18.66 29.01
CA MET A 2 91.74 17.66 28.62
C MET A 2 90.70 17.23 29.69
N LEU A 3 89.60 16.64 29.16
CA LEU A 3 88.75 15.55 29.69
C LEU A 3 87.50 15.81 30.58
N ARG A 4 86.32 15.76 29.94
CA ARG A 4 85.24 14.73 29.95
C ARG A 4 84.82 13.97 31.25
N VAL A 5 83.48 13.75 31.32
CA VAL A 5 82.61 12.75 32.02
C VAL A 5 82.08 13.17 33.41
N CYS A 6 80.78 13.42 33.68
CA CYS A 6 79.45 12.73 33.57
C CYS A 6 79.01 12.02 34.88
N PHE A 7 77.68 11.97 35.09
CA PHE A 7 76.86 11.23 36.10
C PHE A 7 76.55 11.97 37.43
N ILE A 8 75.33 12.05 38.01
CA ILE A 8 74.01 11.37 37.92
C ILE A 8 72.91 12.36 38.35
N ARG A 9 71.70 12.32 37.75
CA ARG A 9 70.47 12.75 38.43
C ARG A 9 69.37 11.72 38.18
N GLU A 10 68.81 11.22 39.28
CA GLU A 10 67.74 10.23 39.35
C GLU A 10 66.48 10.71 38.61
N ILE A 11 65.83 9.80 37.87
CA ILE A 11 64.45 9.93 37.43
C ILE A 11 63.70 8.73 37.98
N ALA A 12 62.72 8.99 38.83
CA ALA A 12 61.79 8.01 39.37
C ALA A 12 60.87 7.51 38.24
N SER A 13 60.84 6.20 38.04
CA SER A 13 59.93 5.52 37.12
C SER A 13 58.59 5.29 37.81
N VAL A 14 57.55 6.03 37.41
CA VAL A 14 56.15 5.69 37.72
C VAL A 14 55.68 4.73 36.63
N ALA A 15 55.51 3.46 36.98
CA ALA A 15 54.90 2.48 36.10
C ALA A 15 53.38 2.70 36.08
N SER A 16 52.86 3.35 35.03
CA SER A 16 51.43 3.31 34.72
C SER A 16 51.08 1.91 34.23
N VAL A 17 50.35 1.16 35.06
CA VAL A 17 49.65 -0.05 34.63
C VAL A 17 48.49 0.40 33.74
N VAL A 18 48.68 0.30 32.43
CA VAL A 18 47.58 0.36 31.46
C VAL A 18 46.83 -0.96 31.59
N LEU A 19 45.69 -0.94 32.28
CA LEU A 19 44.69 -1.99 32.17
C LEU A 19 44.10 -1.90 30.77
N PHE A 20 44.62 -2.71 29.85
CA PHE A 20 43.85 -3.11 28.68
C PHE A 20 42.66 -3.91 29.19
N VAL A 21 41.51 -3.25 29.32
CA VAL A 21 40.23 -3.96 29.27
C VAL A 21 40.14 -4.48 27.84
N GLY A 22 40.63 -5.69 27.63
CA GLY A 22 40.32 -6.43 26.43
C GLY A 22 38.81 -6.58 26.41
N CYS A 23 38.15 -5.91 25.47
CA CYS A 23 36.80 -6.25 25.08
C CYS A 23 36.91 -7.66 24.48
N GLY A 24 36.68 -8.68 25.31
CA GLY A 24 36.36 -10.01 24.78
C GLY A 24 35.10 -9.88 23.92
N PRO A 25 34.85 -10.82 22.99
CA PRO A 25 33.55 -10.90 22.36
C PRO A 25 32.50 -10.95 23.47
N SER A 26 31.60 -9.96 23.51
CA SER A 26 30.40 -10.04 24.33
C SER A 26 29.72 -11.38 24.03
N GLU A 27 29.20 -12.06 25.06
CA GLU A 27 28.41 -13.26 24.81
C GLU A 27 27.34 -12.97 23.75
N PRO A 28 27.12 -13.89 22.79
CA PRO A 28 26.15 -13.67 21.74
C PRO A 28 24.80 -13.37 22.39
N VAL A 29 24.24 -12.21 22.07
CA VAL A 29 22.88 -11.87 22.47
C VAL A 29 21.99 -12.93 21.81
N VAL A 30 21.14 -13.58 22.60
CA VAL A 30 20.11 -14.50 22.10
C VAL A 30 18.79 -13.84 22.44
N LEU A 31 18.03 -13.49 21.40
CA LEU A 31 16.70 -12.90 21.57
C LEU A 31 15.65 -14.02 21.62
N ASP A 32 14.71 -13.88 22.56
CA ASP A 32 13.54 -14.74 22.64
C ASP A 32 12.46 -14.19 21.69
N ILE A 33 12.20 -14.90 20.60
CA ILE A 33 11.21 -14.49 19.58
C ILE A 33 9.84 -14.28 20.21
N ARG A 34 9.44 -15.13 21.16
CA ARG A 34 8.14 -14.99 21.81
C ARG A 34 8.04 -13.69 22.59
N ALA A 35 9.09 -13.34 23.34
CA ALA A 35 9.12 -12.09 24.09
C ALA A 35 9.12 -10.87 23.17
N LEU A 36 9.79 -10.93 22.01
CA LEU A 36 9.75 -9.86 21.02
C LEU A 36 8.33 -9.66 20.47
N VAL A 37 7.63 -10.76 20.13
CA VAL A 37 6.26 -10.67 19.62
C VAL A 37 5.30 -10.18 20.70
N GLU A 38 5.35 -10.75 21.90
CA GLU A 38 4.47 -10.37 23.02
C GLU A 38 4.63 -8.89 23.36
N GLU A 39 5.85 -8.34 23.28
CA GLU A 39 6.07 -6.90 23.45
C GLU A 39 5.48 -6.10 22.29
N LEU A 40 5.87 -6.41 21.04
CA LEU A 40 5.46 -5.60 19.88
C LEU A 40 3.95 -5.62 19.68
N ALA A 41 3.29 -6.74 19.97
CA ALA A 41 1.84 -6.94 19.88
C ALA A 41 1.08 -6.56 21.16
N ASP A 42 1.72 -5.87 22.12
CA ASP A 42 1.03 -5.37 23.30
C ASP A 42 0.15 -4.14 22.98
N ASP A 43 -0.99 -4.04 23.66
CA ASP A 43 -1.93 -2.91 23.55
C ASP A 43 -1.26 -1.55 23.80
N GLU A 44 -0.14 -1.49 24.54
CA GLU A 44 0.66 -0.28 24.76
C GLU A 44 1.23 0.32 23.46
N PHE A 45 1.38 -0.48 22.40
CA PHE A 45 1.78 -0.06 21.06
C PHE A 45 0.59 0.31 20.16
N GLU A 46 -0.64 0.27 20.69
CA GLU A 46 -1.86 0.81 20.08
C GLU A 46 -2.09 0.35 18.63
N GLY A 47 -1.62 -0.85 18.27
CA GLY A 47 -1.73 -1.43 16.94
C GLY A 47 -0.85 -0.78 15.85
N ARG A 48 0.14 0.01 16.25
CA ARG A 48 1.26 0.48 15.40
C ARG A 48 0.85 1.11 14.06
N LEU A 49 -0.24 1.87 14.02
CA LEU A 49 -0.61 2.61 12.82
C LEU A 49 0.50 3.58 12.41
N THR A 50 0.85 3.63 11.13
CA THR A 50 1.86 4.55 10.60
C THR A 50 1.56 6.01 11.01
N GLY A 51 2.57 6.67 11.59
CA GLY A 51 2.53 8.02 12.20
C GLY A 51 1.80 8.14 13.55
N SER A 52 1.37 7.04 14.17
CA SER A 52 0.79 7.04 15.52
C SER A 52 1.85 7.04 16.64
N ALA A 53 1.45 7.33 17.87
CA ALA A 53 2.35 7.18 19.03
C ALA A 53 2.80 5.73 19.24
N GLY A 54 1.94 4.77 18.88
CA GLY A 54 2.21 3.34 18.98
C GLY A 54 3.37 2.87 18.12
N ILE A 55 3.40 3.27 16.85
CA ILE A 55 4.50 2.91 15.93
C ILE A 55 5.81 3.61 16.33
N GLU A 56 5.75 4.81 16.90
CA GLU A 56 6.94 5.51 17.42
C GLU A 56 7.60 4.74 18.57
N LYS A 57 6.79 4.19 19.48
CA LYS A 57 7.29 3.29 20.54
C LYS A 57 7.90 2.02 19.95
N ALA A 58 7.24 1.42 18.95
CA ALA A 58 7.76 0.22 18.29
C ALA A 58 9.10 0.50 17.61
N ALA A 59 9.24 1.65 16.95
CA ALA A 59 10.48 2.07 16.34
C ALA A 59 11.61 2.27 17.36
N ASP A 60 11.31 2.86 18.53
CA ASP A 60 12.27 2.99 19.63
C ASP A 60 12.67 1.64 20.22
N TYR A 61 11.72 0.72 20.37
CA TYR A 61 11.97 -0.63 20.82
C TYR A 61 12.89 -1.38 19.86
N ILE A 62 12.55 -1.43 18.57
CA ILE A 62 13.35 -2.07 17.52
C ILE A 62 14.75 -1.44 17.45
N THR A 63 14.85 -0.11 17.51
CA THR A 63 16.14 0.61 17.54
C THR A 63 16.97 0.20 18.76
N THR A 64 16.33 -0.03 19.91
CA THR A 64 17.02 -0.51 21.12
C THR A 64 17.55 -1.92 20.93
N GLN A 65 16.76 -2.82 20.33
CA GLN A 65 17.23 -4.17 19.99
C GLN A 65 18.41 -4.12 19.02
N LEU A 66 18.30 -3.36 17.92
CA LEU A 66 19.38 -3.18 16.94
C LEU A 66 20.70 -2.69 17.57
N LYS A 67 20.63 -1.68 18.45
CA LYS A 67 21.80 -1.18 19.18
C LYS A 67 22.39 -2.23 20.11
N ALA A 68 21.55 -3.01 20.80
CA ALA A 68 22.00 -4.08 21.67
C ALA A 68 22.72 -5.20 20.89
N LEU A 69 22.32 -5.44 19.63
CA LEU A 69 22.98 -6.36 18.72
C LEU A 69 24.28 -5.81 18.11
N GLY A 70 24.58 -4.53 18.30
CA GLY A 70 25.75 -3.86 17.72
C GLY A 70 25.59 -3.45 16.26
N ALA A 71 24.35 -3.31 15.78
CA ALA A 71 24.09 -2.72 14.47
C ALA A 71 24.49 -1.23 14.46
N GLU A 72 24.83 -0.74 13.27
CA GLU A 72 25.09 0.67 12.98
C GLU A 72 23.97 1.23 12.09
N PRO A 73 23.82 2.55 11.98
CA PRO A 73 23.04 3.15 10.90
C PRO A 73 23.48 2.64 9.52
N VAL A 74 22.54 2.53 8.58
CA VAL A 74 22.86 2.18 7.18
C VAL A 74 23.90 3.16 6.59
N PRO A 75 24.80 2.72 5.70
CA PRO A 75 25.75 3.62 5.06
C PRO A 75 25.05 4.85 4.43
N GLY A 76 25.56 6.05 4.73
CA GLY A 76 24.93 7.30 4.29
C GLY A 76 23.78 7.81 5.18
N GLY A 77 23.28 7.00 6.11
CA GLY A 77 22.30 7.39 7.13
C GLY A 77 22.94 8.05 8.35
N SER A 78 22.22 9.01 8.96
CA SER A 78 22.65 9.68 10.19
C SER A 78 22.23 8.94 11.47
N ASP A 79 21.17 8.14 11.39
CA ASP A 79 20.62 7.34 12.47
C ASP A 79 19.91 6.09 11.90
N PHE A 80 19.24 5.34 12.77
CA PHE A 80 18.48 4.14 12.38
C PHE A 80 17.14 4.48 11.69
N ARG A 81 16.71 5.73 11.63
CA ARG A 81 15.36 6.10 11.19
C ARG A 81 15.40 6.81 9.84
N GLN A 82 14.94 6.13 8.80
CA GLN A 82 14.69 6.79 7.52
C GLN A 82 13.27 7.38 7.53
N SER A 83 13.16 8.70 7.55
CA SER A 83 11.86 9.38 7.43
C SER A 83 11.34 9.42 5.99
N PHE A 84 10.04 9.24 5.81
CA PHE A 84 9.30 9.51 4.56
C PHE A 84 8.01 10.27 4.85
N THR A 85 7.46 10.94 3.85
CA THR A 85 6.21 11.70 3.95
C THR A 85 5.08 10.92 3.33
N TYR A 86 3.89 11.01 3.91
CA TYR A 86 2.68 10.38 3.38
C TYR A 86 1.47 11.25 3.73
N THR A 87 0.32 11.00 3.11
CA THR A 87 -0.92 11.68 3.51
C THR A 87 -1.51 10.96 4.73
N ALA A 88 -1.50 11.60 5.90
CA ALA A 88 -2.01 11.05 7.16
C ALA A 88 -3.51 11.27 7.36
N GLY A 89 -4.12 12.14 6.56
CA GLY A 89 -5.54 12.40 6.62
C GLY A 89 -5.95 13.54 5.71
N VAL A 90 -7.25 13.79 5.69
CA VAL A 90 -7.85 14.93 4.98
C VAL A 90 -8.72 15.66 6.00
N LYS A 91 -8.90 16.97 5.83
CA LYS A 91 -9.84 17.76 6.62
C LYS A 91 -10.65 18.65 5.70
N ASP A 92 -11.96 18.70 5.92
CA ASP A 92 -12.81 19.72 5.30
C ASP A 92 -12.67 21.03 6.08
N VAL A 93 -12.17 22.07 5.42
CA VAL A 93 -11.90 23.39 6.01
C VAL A 93 -12.90 24.46 5.58
N GLY A 94 -14.02 24.05 4.98
CA GLY A 94 -15.13 24.95 4.65
C GLY A 94 -15.69 24.74 3.26
N THR A 95 -15.93 23.48 2.88
CA THR A 95 -16.68 23.14 1.67
C THR A 95 -18.07 23.78 1.73
N SER A 96 -18.51 24.34 0.60
CA SER A 96 -19.82 24.98 0.51
C SER A 96 -20.52 24.68 -0.81
N LEU A 97 -21.84 24.55 -0.75
CA LEU A 97 -22.71 24.41 -1.90
C LEU A 97 -23.73 25.53 -1.89
N ASN A 98 -23.86 26.23 -3.02
CA ASN A 98 -24.92 27.20 -3.26
C ASN A 98 -25.74 26.73 -4.45
N VAL A 99 -27.07 26.76 -4.35
CA VAL A 99 -27.98 26.28 -5.40
C VAL A 99 -29.01 27.36 -5.70
N VAL A 100 -29.28 27.60 -6.98
CA VAL A 100 -30.27 28.58 -7.48
C VAL A 100 -31.10 27.97 -8.60
N ALA A 101 -32.30 28.50 -8.85
CA ALA A 101 -33.11 28.08 -9.99
C ALA A 101 -32.45 28.54 -11.31
N GLU A 102 -32.51 27.70 -12.34
CA GLU A 102 -31.79 27.92 -13.61
C GLU A 102 -32.23 29.22 -14.33
N ASP A 103 -33.51 29.58 -14.22
CA ASP A 103 -34.10 30.79 -14.83
C ASP A 103 -33.89 32.09 -14.02
N THR A 104 -33.22 32.03 -12.88
CA THR A 104 -32.97 33.20 -12.03
C THR A 104 -31.49 33.60 -12.06
N THR A 105 -31.22 34.80 -12.60
CA THR A 105 -29.92 35.48 -12.45
C THR A 105 -29.81 36.28 -11.15
N GLU A 106 -30.94 36.48 -10.44
CA GLU A 106 -30.95 37.17 -9.15
C GLU A 106 -30.69 36.20 -8.00
N TRP A 107 -29.58 36.45 -7.32
CA TRP A 107 -29.16 35.82 -6.08
C TRP A 107 -30.16 36.14 -4.96
N SER A 108 -31.23 35.36 -4.87
CA SER A 108 -32.03 35.24 -3.66
C SER A 108 -31.34 34.19 -2.79
N ALA A 109 -30.46 34.65 -1.90
CA ALA A 109 -29.93 33.86 -0.81
C ALA A 109 -31.07 33.42 0.13
N SER A 110 -31.88 32.45 -0.28
CA SER A 110 -32.36 31.47 0.68
C SER A 110 -31.14 30.65 1.04
N ASN A 111 -30.42 31.10 2.07
CA ASN A 111 -29.32 30.38 2.68
C ASN A 111 -29.84 28.98 3.04
N LEU A 112 -29.65 27.99 2.18
CA LEU A 112 -29.35 26.66 2.66
C LEU A 112 -27.99 26.85 3.32
N GLU A 113 -28.00 26.96 4.65
CA GLU A 113 -26.78 27.14 5.42
C GLU A 113 -25.76 26.07 5.00
N THR A 114 -24.48 26.38 5.13
CA THR A 114 -23.36 25.45 4.87
C THR A 114 -23.41 24.17 5.72
N SER A 115 -24.42 24.00 6.58
CA SER A 115 -24.74 22.76 7.28
C SER A 115 -25.33 21.75 6.30
N GLY A 116 -24.68 20.60 6.14
CA GLY A 116 -25.20 19.50 5.31
C GLY A 116 -24.45 19.26 4.01
N VAL A 117 -23.30 19.89 3.79
CA VAL A 117 -22.36 19.54 2.71
C VAL A 117 -20.97 19.24 3.27
N ARG A 118 -20.26 18.33 2.63
CA ARG A 118 -18.87 17.99 2.94
C ARG A 118 -18.11 17.57 1.68
N GLY A 119 -16.86 17.97 1.53
CA GLY A 119 -16.00 17.47 0.46
C GLY A 119 -15.68 15.97 0.64
N LEU A 120 -15.67 15.19 -0.45
CA LEU A 120 -15.19 13.80 -0.38
C LEU A 120 -13.66 13.78 -0.32
N ALA A 121 -13.06 12.85 0.43
CA ALA A 121 -11.62 12.86 0.71
C ALA A 121 -10.73 12.85 -0.55
N PHE A 122 -11.21 12.23 -1.63
CA PHE A 122 -10.54 12.15 -2.93
C PHE A 122 -10.77 13.34 -3.87
N SER A 123 -11.57 14.32 -3.46
CA SER A 123 -12.02 15.43 -4.30
C SER A 123 -10.93 16.45 -4.59
N ASN A 124 -10.99 17.07 -5.78
CA ASN A 124 -10.17 18.23 -6.10
C ASN A 124 -10.64 19.44 -5.29
N ALA A 125 -9.70 20.14 -4.64
CA ALA A 125 -9.97 21.34 -3.86
C ALA A 125 -10.11 22.57 -4.76
N GLU A 126 -11.24 22.68 -5.45
CA GLU A 126 -11.54 23.76 -6.39
C GLU A 126 -13.00 24.23 -6.28
N ARG A 127 -13.26 25.44 -6.80
CA ARG A 127 -14.60 25.99 -7.00
C ARG A 127 -15.06 25.79 -8.43
N ILE A 128 -16.19 25.11 -8.60
CA ILE A 128 -16.88 24.91 -9.87
C ILE A 128 -18.29 25.52 -9.85
N GLU A 129 -18.84 25.77 -11.04
CA GLU A 129 -20.20 26.22 -11.20
C GLU A 129 -20.83 25.62 -12.47
N GLY A 130 -22.04 25.08 -12.36
CA GLY A 130 -22.73 24.48 -13.49
C GLY A 130 -24.17 24.08 -13.19
N PRO A 131 -24.95 23.75 -14.23
CA PRO A 131 -26.28 23.15 -14.07
C PRO A 131 -26.18 21.80 -13.35
N LEU A 132 -27.25 21.41 -12.66
CA LEU A 132 -27.34 20.13 -11.96
C LEU A 132 -28.05 19.08 -12.80
N VAL A 133 -27.61 17.83 -12.69
CA VAL A 133 -28.23 16.70 -13.38
C VAL A 133 -28.23 15.48 -12.47
N PHE A 134 -29.37 14.81 -12.31
CA PHE A 134 -29.49 13.61 -11.48
C PHE A 134 -29.26 12.35 -12.32
N ALA A 135 -28.26 11.55 -11.95
CA ALA A 135 -27.87 10.33 -12.66
C ALA A 135 -28.12 9.07 -11.81
N GLY A 136 -29.23 9.01 -11.06
CA GLY A 136 -29.59 7.82 -10.28
C GLY A 136 -28.50 7.37 -9.31
N TYR A 137 -28.05 6.12 -9.40
CA TYR A 137 -26.92 5.60 -8.62
C TYR A 137 -25.54 5.89 -9.26
N GLY A 138 -25.45 6.57 -10.40
CA GLY A 138 -24.18 6.90 -11.04
C GLY A 138 -23.34 5.68 -11.46
N LEU A 139 -24.00 4.53 -11.66
CA LEU A 139 -23.35 3.27 -12.02
C LEU A 139 -23.13 3.19 -13.52
N SER A 140 -22.02 2.57 -13.91
CA SER A 140 -21.67 2.24 -15.29
C SER A 140 -21.16 0.81 -15.30
N VAL A 141 -22.06 -0.17 -15.42
CA VAL A 141 -21.75 -1.60 -15.43
C VAL A 141 -21.63 -2.07 -16.88
N PRO A 142 -20.46 -2.56 -17.32
CA PRO A 142 -20.25 -3.00 -18.69
C PRO A 142 -21.02 -4.30 -19.00
N GLU A 143 -21.40 -4.49 -20.28
CA GLU A 143 -22.09 -5.70 -20.74
C GLU A 143 -21.30 -7.00 -20.49
N THR A 144 -19.97 -6.91 -20.36
CA THR A 144 -19.04 -8.03 -20.11
C THR A 144 -19.29 -8.76 -18.80
N ASP A 145 -19.99 -8.12 -17.86
CA ASP A 145 -20.39 -8.69 -16.57
C ASP A 145 -21.77 -9.36 -16.59
N GLY A 146 -22.34 -9.57 -17.80
CA GLY A 146 -23.57 -10.34 -18.01
C GLY A 146 -24.86 -9.58 -17.64
N PHE A 147 -24.73 -8.36 -17.11
CA PHE A 147 -25.80 -7.42 -16.85
C PHE A 147 -25.28 -6.00 -17.09
N SER A 148 -25.90 -5.27 -18.01
CA SER A 148 -25.54 -3.87 -18.29
C SER A 148 -26.47 -2.92 -17.54
N TYR A 149 -25.88 -1.92 -16.90
CA TYR A 149 -26.59 -0.86 -16.21
C TYR A 149 -25.78 0.43 -16.29
N ASP A 150 -26.24 1.37 -17.11
CA ASP A 150 -25.58 2.67 -17.28
C ASP A 150 -26.55 3.80 -16.89
N SER A 151 -26.28 4.44 -15.76
CA SER A 151 -27.05 5.58 -15.26
C SER A 151 -26.94 6.83 -16.15
N TYR A 152 -25.97 6.85 -17.07
CA TYR A 152 -25.69 7.97 -17.96
C TYR A 152 -26.19 7.73 -19.40
N GLY A 153 -26.69 6.54 -19.72
CA GLY A 153 -26.92 6.11 -21.11
C GLY A 153 -27.84 7.02 -21.94
N THR A 154 -28.71 7.81 -21.29
CA THR A 154 -29.61 8.77 -21.94
C THR A 154 -29.40 10.22 -21.47
N LEU A 155 -28.30 10.50 -20.76
CA LEU A 155 -28.10 11.74 -20.02
C LEU A 155 -26.85 12.48 -20.49
N ASP A 156 -27.01 13.72 -20.96
CA ASP A 156 -25.86 14.59 -21.21
C ASP A 156 -25.39 15.25 -19.91
N VAL A 157 -24.18 14.91 -19.48
CA VAL A 157 -23.55 15.43 -18.26
C VAL A 157 -22.39 16.37 -18.55
N THR A 158 -22.09 16.64 -19.83
CA THR A 158 -20.97 17.46 -20.25
C THR A 158 -21.10 18.89 -19.69
N GLY A 159 -20.12 19.35 -18.93
CA GLY A 159 -20.16 20.69 -18.34
C GLY A 159 -21.19 20.85 -17.21
N LYS A 160 -21.70 19.75 -16.63
CA LYS A 160 -22.70 19.75 -15.56
C LYS A 160 -22.15 19.18 -14.25
N ILE A 161 -22.80 19.49 -13.14
CA ILE A 161 -22.52 18.86 -11.83
C ILE A 161 -23.52 17.72 -11.66
N VAL A 162 -23.00 16.49 -11.56
CA VAL A 162 -23.81 15.28 -11.48
C VAL A 162 -24.20 15.00 -10.03
N VAL A 163 -25.49 14.77 -9.78
CA VAL A 163 -26.04 14.33 -8.49
C VAL A 163 -26.32 12.83 -8.58
N VAL A 164 -25.80 12.06 -7.62
CA VAL A 164 -25.98 10.60 -7.55
C VAL A 164 -26.35 10.15 -6.15
N LEU A 165 -27.00 8.99 -6.06
CA LEU A 165 -27.21 8.27 -4.81
C LEU A 165 -25.95 7.51 -4.40
N ARG A 166 -25.67 7.47 -3.09
CA ARG A 166 -24.70 6.55 -2.48
C ARG A 166 -25.19 5.10 -2.65
N TYR A 167 -24.27 4.14 -2.67
CA TYR A 167 -24.54 2.69 -2.83
C TYR A 167 -25.07 2.31 -4.21
N PHE A 168 -25.98 1.36 -4.28
CA PHE A 168 -26.51 0.77 -5.50
C PHE A 168 -27.97 0.33 -5.23
N PRO A 169 -28.74 -0.08 -6.25
CA PRO A 169 -30.12 -0.54 -6.07
C PRO A 169 -30.29 -1.62 -4.98
N GLU A 170 -30.98 -1.27 -3.88
CA GLU A 170 -31.00 -2.10 -2.66
C GLU A 170 -31.93 -3.32 -2.76
N ASP A 171 -32.98 -3.28 -3.59
CA ASP A 171 -33.93 -4.39 -3.76
C ASP A 171 -33.40 -5.50 -4.69
N THR A 172 -32.08 -5.54 -4.92
CA THR A 172 -31.39 -6.57 -5.71
C THR A 172 -30.82 -7.68 -4.83
N GLU A 173 -30.94 -8.91 -5.32
CA GLU A 173 -30.46 -10.12 -4.63
C GLU A 173 -29.49 -10.95 -5.50
N GLY A 174 -28.82 -11.91 -4.85
CA GLY A 174 -27.99 -12.90 -5.53
C GLY A 174 -26.83 -12.31 -6.33
N THR A 175 -26.62 -12.83 -7.54
CA THR A 175 -25.50 -12.45 -8.42
C THR A 175 -25.57 -11.00 -8.89
N LEU A 176 -26.79 -10.48 -9.09
CA LEU A 176 -26.99 -9.09 -9.50
C LEU A 176 -26.49 -8.12 -8.42
N ARG A 177 -26.86 -8.37 -7.16
CA ARG A 177 -26.37 -7.60 -6.01
C ARG A 177 -24.85 -7.55 -5.97
N GLY A 178 -24.21 -8.71 -6.11
CA GLY A 178 -22.75 -8.84 -6.11
C GLY A 178 -22.06 -8.21 -7.31
N THR A 179 -22.76 -8.02 -8.42
CA THR A 179 -22.24 -7.31 -9.61
C THR A 179 -22.32 -5.80 -9.37
N LEU A 180 -23.50 -5.29 -8.99
CA LEU A 180 -23.72 -3.86 -8.73
C LEU A 180 -22.83 -3.32 -7.61
N SER A 181 -22.60 -4.11 -6.55
CA SER A 181 -21.75 -3.69 -5.44
C SER A 181 -20.31 -3.39 -5.85
N ARG A 182 -19.79 -4.01 -6.92
CA ARG A 182 -18.43 -3.78 -7.42
C ARG A 182 -18.27 -2.37 -7.99
N TYR A 183 -19.33 -1.87 -8.61
CA TYR A 183 -19.36 -0.56 -9.28
C TYR A 183 -19.92 0.56 -8.39
N ALA A 184 -20.25 0.25 -7.12
CA ALA A 184 -20.86 1.19 -6.20
C ALA A 184 -19.87 2.11 -5.47
N GLY A 185 -18.56 1.88 -5.62
CA GLY A 185 -17.50 2.67 -5.00
C GLY A 185 -17.57 4.14 -5.44
N LEU A 186 -17.38 5.06 -4.49
CA LEU A 186 -17.52 6.50 -4.78
C LEU A 186 -16.48 7.00 -5.79
N ARG A 187 -15.24 6.50 -5.74
CA ARG A 187 -14.21 6.79 -6.74
C ARG A 187 -14.61 6.30 -8.13
N TYR A 188 -15.19 5.11 -8.26
CA TYR A 188 -15.70 4.62 -9.55
C TYR A 188 -16.80 5.53 -10.13
N LYS A 189 -17.72 6.00 -9.29
CA LYS A 189 -18.77 6.95 -9.72
C LYS A 189 -18.19 8.30 -10.17
N ALA A 190 -17.18 8.79 -9.43
CA ALA A 190 -16.47 10.01 -9.76
C ALA A 190 -15.74 9.89 -11.10
N PHE A 191 -15.00 8.79 -11.30
CA PHE A 191 -14.40 8.42 -12.57
C PHE A 191 -15.43 8.37 -13.70
N ALA A 192 -16.53 7.61 -13.54
CA ALA A 192 -17.55 7.47 -14.56
C ALA A 192 -18.21 8.81 -14.97
N ALA A 193 -18.40 9.73 -14.03
CA ALA A 193 -18.90 11.08 -14.29
C ALA A 193 -17.85 11.94 -15.03
N ARG A 194 -16.60 11.92 -14.56
CA ARG A 194 -15.48 12.68 -15.14
C ARG A 194 -15.21 12.29 -16.59
N GLU A 195 -15.16 10.99 -16.89
CA GLU A 195 -14.94 10.48 -18.25
C GLU A 195 -16.06 10.87 -19.23
N ARG A 196 -17.22 11.30 -18.73
CA ARG A 196 -18.35 11.82 -19.52
C ARG A 196 -18.40 13.36 -19.54
N GLY A 197 -17.37 14.03 -19.03
CA GLY A 197 -17.22 15.49 -19.08
C GLY A 197 -17.95 16.25 -17.97
N ALA A 198 -18.33 15.60 -16.87
CA ALA A 198 -18.91 16.28 -15.71
C ALA A 198 -17.90 17.25 -15.08
N LEU A 199 -18.38 18.41 -14.61
CA LEU A 199 -17.59 19.36 -13.83
C LEU A 199 -17.37 18.90 -12.39
N GLY A 200 -18.34 18.17 -11.84
CA GLY A 200 -18.31 17.74 -10.46
C GLY A 200 -19.35 16.67 -10.12
N LEU A 201 -19.23 16.13 -8.91
CA LEU A 201 -20.09 15.08 -8.37
C LEU A 201 -20.66 15.48 -7.00
N ILE A 202 -21.96 15.31 -6.80
CA ILE A 202 -22.66 15.44 -5.52
C ILE A 202 -23.25 14.08 -5.17
N VAL A 203 -22.90 13.55 -3.99
CA VAL A 203 -23.35 12.26 -3.49
C VAL A 203 -24.37 12.44 -2.37
N VAL A 204 -25.56 11.87 -2.56
CA VAL A 204 -26.66 11.88 -1.60
C VAL A 204 -26.81 10.49 -0.99
N THR A 205 -26.81 10.36 0.34
CA THR A 205 -27.24 9.11 0.98
C THR A 205 -28.76 9.07 1.04
N GLY A 206 -29.38 8.31 0.14
CA GLY A 206 -30.84 8.30 -0.03
C GLY A 206 -31.61 7.78 1.20
N PRO A 207 -32.90 8.12 1.34
CA PRO A 207 -33.74 7.71 2.48
C PRO A 207 -33.92 6.19 2.63
N ARG A 208 -33.70 5.43 1.55
CA ARG A 208 -33.79 3.95 1.53
C ARG A 208 -32.42 3.26 1.57
N SER A 209 -31.34 4.05 1.68
CA SER A 209 -29.97 3.54 1.78
C SER A 209 -29.58 3.22 3.24
N PRO A 210 -28.54 2.39 3.45
CA PRO A 210 -27.86 2.32 4.75
C PRO A 210 -27.39 3.70 5.20
N ASN A 211 -27.57 4.03 6.49
CA ASN A 211 -27.21 5.34 7.08
C ASN A 211 -27.96 6.51 6.40
N ALA A 212 -29.25 6.32 6.13
CA ALA A 212 -30.12 7.26 5.42
C ALA A 212 -29.92 8.72 5.85
N GLY A 213 -29.62 9.58 4.87
CA GLY A 213 -29.43 11.02 5.06
C GLY A 213 -28.10 11.43 5.70
N GLU A 214 -27.23 10.50 6.11
CA GLU A 214 -25.92 10.84 6.67
C GLU A 214 -24.91 11.24 5.58
N LEU A 215 -24.05 12.20 5.91
CA LEU A 215 -22.90 12.54 5.09
C LEU A 215 -21.92 11.37 5.03
N VAL A 216 -21.28 11.18 3.88
CA VAL A 216 -20.13 10.28 3.78
C VAL A 216 -19.06 10.72 4.81
N PRO A 217 -18.57 9.81 5.67
CA PRO A 217 -17.52 10.13 6.62
C PRO A 217 -16.26 10.50 5.85
N LEU A 218 -15.50 11.46 6.40
CA LEU A 218 -14.22 11.83 5.83
C LEU A 218 -13.17 10.82 6.30
N THR A 219 -13.14 9.69 5.60
CA THR A 219 -12.14 8.63 5.80
C THR A 219 -11.07 8.80 4.75
N PHE A 220 -9.81 8.75 5.17
CA PHE A 220 -8.69 8.61 4.24
C PHE A 220 -8.88 7.28 3.50
N ASP A 221 -8.89 7.33 2.17
CA ASP A 221 -8.69 6.14 1.34
C ASP A 221 -7.22 6.12 0.93
N ASN A 222 -6.61 4.94 0.87
CA ASN A 222 -5.16 4.79 0.66
C ASN A 222 -4.69 5.30 -0.72
N ALA A 223 -5.57 5.89 -1.55
CA ALA A 223 -5.12 6.65 -2.71
C ALA A 223 -4.60 8.01 -2.27
N MET A 224 -3.32 8.20 -2.55
CA MET A 224 -2.67 9.49 -2.36
C MET A 224 -3.22 10.54 -3.34
N GLY A 225 -3.69 10.16 -4.55
CA GLY A 225 -4.12 11.08 -5.62
C GLY A 225 -5.54 11.65 -5.52
N ASP A 226 -5.73 12.85 -6.09
CA ASP A 226 -7.04 13.42 -6.40
C ASP A 226 -7.74 12.68 -7.56
N SER A 227 -9.06 12.61 -7.54
CA SER A 227 -9.83 11.89 -8.56
C SER A 227 -10.00 12.66 -9.88
N GLY A 228 -9.30 13.78 -10.08
CA GLY A 228 -9.46 14.66 -11.24
C GLY A 228 -10.84 15.31 -11.38
N ILE A 229 -11.63 15.36 -10.31
CA ILE A 229 -13.00 15.92 -10.30
C ILE A 229 -13.36 16.50 -8.94
N VAL A 230 -14.11 17.60 -8.93
CA VAL A 230 -14.64 18.20 -7.69
C VAL A 230 -15.86 17.41 -7.23
N ALA A 231 -15.72 16.71 -6.10
CA ALA A 231 -16.74 15.86 -5.51
C ALA A 231 -17.08 16.23 -4.06
N ALA A 232 -18.37 16.19 -3.72
CA ALA A 232 -18.89 16.43 -2.39
C ALA A 232 -20.03 15.47 -2.05
N THR A 233 -20.32 15.32 -0.76
CA THR A 233 -21.52 14.66 -0.24
C THR A 233 -22.43 15.68 0.40
N VAL A 234 -23.74 15.45 0.27
CA VAL A 234 -24.78 16.23 0.95
C VAL A 234 -25.64 15.33 1.83
N ASP A 235 -26.21 15.90 2.87
CA ASP A 235 -27.14 15.19 3.74
C ASP A 235 -28.49 14.93 3.07
N GLY A 236 -29.35 14.17 3.75
CA GLY A 236 -30.65 13.79 3.21
C GLY A 236 -31.60 14.96 3.01
N GLU A 237 -31.50 16.03 3.80
CA GLU A 237 -32.37 17.21 3.69
C GLU A 237 -32.03 17.99 2.42
N LEU A 238 -30.74 18.27 2.21
CA LEU A 238 -30.27 18.95 1.01
C LEU A 238 -30.47 18.08 -0.24
N GLY A 239 -30.20 16.78 -0.15
CA GLY A 239 -30.48 15.83 -1.21
C GLY A 239 -31.96 15.77 -1.61
N ALA A 240 -32.88 15.77 -0.63
CA ALA A 240 -34.32 15.81 -0.90
C ALA A 240 -34.74 17.12 -1.58
N ALA A 241 -34.25 18.27 -1.09
CA ALA A 241 -34.55 19.57 -1.66
C ALA A 241 -34.12 19.70 -3.14
N LEU A 242 -32.98 19.10 -3.52
CA LEU A 242 -32.53 19.06 -4.92
C LEU A 242 -33.55 18.34 -5.82
N ILE A 243 -34.06 17.19 -5.38
CA ILE A 243 -34.99 16.36 -6.16
C ILE A 243 -36.41 16.96 -6.18
N GLU A 244 -36.86 17.55 -5.07
CA GLU A 244 -38.18 18.18 -4.97
C GLU A 244 -38.36 19.34 -5.96
N SER A 245 -37.28 19.91 -6.49
CA SER A 245 -37.32 20.91 -7.56
C SER A 245 -38.00 20.42 -8.85
N THR A 246 -38.09 19.09 -9.06
CA THR A 246 -38.81 18.49 -10.19
C THR A 246 -40.27 18.15 -9.88
N GLY A 247 -40.71 18.34 -8.63
CA GLY A 247 -42.04 17.94 -8.14
C GLY A 247 -42.14 16.48 -7.68
N GLU A 248 -41.03 15.74 -7.67
CA GLU A 248 -40.94 14.35 -7.18
C GLU A 248 -40.26 14.31 -5.80
N SER A 249 -40.54 13.27 -5.01
CA SER A 249 -39.82 13.06 -3.74
C SER A 249 -38.62 12.17 -3.92
N LEU A 250 -37.53 12.42 -3.18
CA LEU A 250 -36.32 11.60 -3.24
C LEU A 250 -36.58 10.12 -2.89
N ASP A 251 -37.50 9.82 -1.97
CA ASP A 251 -37.89 8.45 -1.64
C ASP A 251 -38.57 7.75 -2.84
N THR A 252 -39.49 8.45 -3.53
CA THR A 252 -40.17 7.89 -4.71
C THR A 252 -39.19 7.64 -5.86
N VAL A 253 -38.28 8.60 -6.11
CA VAL A 253 -37.24 8.46 -7.13
C VAL A 253 -36.32 7.28 -6.79
N GLN A 254 -35.82 7.19 -5.55
CA GLN A 254 -34.95 6.09 -5.13
C GLN A 254 -35.66 4.73 -5.23
N ALA A 255 -36.91 4.62 -4.77
CA ALA A 255 -37.67 3.38 -4.85
C ALA A 255 -37.84 2.87 -6.29
N SER A 256 -37.95 3.78 -7.27
CA SER A 256 -38.01 3.40 -8.68
C SER A 256 -36.68 2.80 -9.20
N LEU A 257 -35.56 3.25 -8.64
CA LEU A 257 -34.21 2.82 -9.00
C LEU A 257 -33.77 1.55 -8.28
N ASP A 258 -34.29 1.28 -7.07
CA ASP A 258 -33.90 0.14 -6.21
C ASP A 258 -34.15 -1.22 -6.84
N THR A 259 -35.01 -1.29 -7.86
CA THR A 259 -35.26 -2.49 -8.66
C THR A 259 -34.18 -2.80 -9.70
N ALA A 260 -33.14 -1.95 -9.81
CA ALA A 260 -32.10 -2.01 -10.84
C ALA A 260 -32.65 -2.05 -12.27
N ASN A 261 -33.76 -1.37 -12.53
CA ASN A 261 -34.30 -1.25 -13.89
C ASN A 261 -33.31 -0.48 -14.79
N PRO A 262 -32.70 -1.11 -15.81
CA PRO A 262 -31.71 -0.46 -16.68
C PRO A 262 -32.32 0.62 -17.59
N HIS A 263 -33.66 0.72 -17.63
CA HIS A 263 -34.38 1.76 -18.36
C HIS A 263 -34.75 2.97 -17.48
N ALA A 264 -34.48 2.92 -16.17
CA ALA A 264 -34.68 4.08 -15.32
C ALA A 264 -33.61 5.13 -15.66
N ALA A 265 -34.05 6.22 -16.29
CA ALA A 265 -33.17 7.29 -16.74
C ALA A 265 -32.95 8.33 -15.64
N GLY A 266 -31.77 8.93 -15.65
CA GLY A 266 -31.54 10.21 -14.98
C GLY A 266 -32.34 11.35 -15.63
N PHE A 267 -32.31 12.51 -14.99
CA PHE A 267 -33.04 13.69 -15.45
C PHE A 267 -32.30 14.98 -15.07
N GLU A 268 -32.53 16.04 -15.84
CA GLU A 268 -32.03 17.38 -15.52
C GLU A 268 -32.79 17.95 -14.31
N LEU A 269 -32.05 18.65 -13.45
CA LEU A 269 -32.64 19.41 -12.36
C LEU A 269 -32.74 20.87 -12.84
N PRO A 270 -33.85 21.59 -12.61
CA PRO A 270 -34.03 22.99 -12.99
C PRO A 270 -33.25 23.94 -12.08
N LEU A 271 -32.00 23.58 -11.79
CA LEU A 271 -31.13 24.15 -10.77
C LEU A 271 -29.71 24.31 -11.33
N ARG A 272 -29.04 25.37 -10.88
CA ARG A 272 -27.62 25.62 -11.07
C ARG A 272 -26.95 25.69 -9.71
N ALA A 273 -25.73 25.16 -9.60
CA ALA A 273 -24.99 25.18 -8.36
C ALA A 273 -23.59 25.76 -8.51
N THR A 274 -23.13 26.40 -7.44
CA THR A 274 -21.71 26.66 -7.19
C THR A 274 -21.25 25.74 -6.06
N LEU A 275 -20.30 24.87 -6.35
CA LEU A 275 -19.66 23.98 -5.36
C LEU A 275 -18.21 24.45 -5.17
N ASP A 276 -17.85 24.82 -3.95
CA ASP A 276 -16.49 25.23 -3.55
C ASP A 276 -15.99 24.20 -2.54
N VAL A 277 -15.19 23.23 -3.00
CA VAL A 277 -14.61 22.19 -2.14
C VAL A 277 -13.30 22.69 -1.57
N ARG A 278 -13.18 22.62 -0.25
CA ARG A 278 -11.99 23.07 0.47
C ARG A 278 -11.49 21.98 1.39
N LEU A 279 -10.51 21.24 0.90
CA LEU A 279 -9.86 20.16 1.61
C LEU A 279 -8.42 20.54 1.94
N GLU A 280 -8.01 20.23 3.17
CA GLU A 280 -6.64 20.31 3.63
C GLU A 280 -6.13 18.87 3.82
N ARG A 281 -5.21 18.43 2.95
CA ARG A 281 -4.50 17.16 3.13
C ARG A 281 -3.47 17.34 4.23
N GLN A 282 -3.52 16.47 5.22
CA GLN A 282 -2.60 16.49 6.35
C GLN A 282 -1.43 15.59 6.00
N GLU A 283 -0.24 16.18 5.84
CA GLU A 283 0.98 15.40 5.67
C GLU A 283 1.39 14.77 7.02
N GLY A 284 1.65 13.48 6.98
CA GLY A 284 2.30 12.72 8.03
C GLY A 284 3.76 12.45 7.71
N THR A 285 4.51 12.10 8.74
CA THR A 285 5.87 11.57 8.61
C THR A 285 5.88 10.15 9.15
N GLY A 286 6.28 9.20 8.30
CA GLY A 286 6.54 7.81 8.68
C GLY A 286 8.04 7.57 8.80
N HIS A 287 8.42 6.48 9.46
CA HIS A 287 9.82 6.12 9.66
C HIS A 287 10.03 4.65 9.36
N ASN A 288 10.93 4.31 8.44
CA ASN A 288 11.52 2.97 8.46
C ASN A 288 12.57 2.92 9.58
N VAL A 289 12.73 1.76 10.21
CA VAL A 289 13.88 1.50 11.10
C VAL A 289 14.85 0.59 10.38
N ILE A 290 16.11 1.00 10.25
CA ILE A 290 17.11 0.30 9.44
C ILE A 290 18.41 0.15 10.24
N GLY A 291 18.81 -1.08 10.50
CA GLY A 291 20.08 -1.44 11.12
C GLY A 291 21.03 -2.11 10.13
N TYR A 292 22.32 -1.84 10.27
CA TYR A 292 23.35 -2.36 9.39
C TYR A 292 24.46 -3.06 10.17
N PHE A 293 24.78 -4.28 9.77
CA PHE A 293 25.97 -5.00 10.22
C PHE A 293 27.02 -4.96 9.11
N PRO A 294 28.16 -4.28 9.33
CA PRO A 294 29.23 -4.28 8.34
C PRO A 294 29.79 -5.69 8.12
N PRO A 295 30.43 -5.93 6.95
CA PRO A 295 31.19 -7.16 6.73
C PRO A 295 32.31 -7.26 7.78
N THR A 296 32.63 -8.48 8.21
CA THR A 296 33.65 -8.72 9.26
C THR A 296 35.06 -8.77 8.71
N ARG A 297 35.22 -8.78 7.38
CA ARG A 297 36.49 -8.77 6.67
C ARG A 297 36.44 -7.78 5.51
N GLU A 298 37.58 -7.20 5.16
CA GLU A 298 37.71 -6.46 3.90
C GLU A 298 37.51 -7.45 2.75
N SER A 299 36.35 -7.34 2.09
CA SER A 299 35.91 -8.22 1.01
C SER A 299 35.45 -7.37 -0.16
N SER A 300 35.98 -7.65 -1.35
CA SER A 300 35.62 -6.93 -2.59
C SER A 300 34.57 -7.70 -3.38
N VAL A 301 33.54 -8.22 -2.70
CA VAL A 301 32.45 -8.97 -3.33
C VAL A 301 31.55 -8.02 -4.12
N GLU A 302 31.12 -8.48 -5.30
CA GLU A 302 30.12 -7.79 -6.11
C GLU A 302 28.76 -7.82 -5.41
N LYS A 303 28.05 -6.69 -5.33
CA LYS A 303 26.78 -6.51 -4.58
C LYS A 303 26.89 -6.66 -3.05
N PRO A 304 27.61 -5.79 -2.34
CA PRO A 304 28.05 -5.99 -0.96
C PRO A 304 26.94 -6.07 0.12
N TYR A 305 25.65 -5.95 -0.22
CA TYR A 305 24.56 -5.95 0.76
C TYR A 305 23.62 -7.14 0.62
N VAL A 306 23.20 -7.72 1.75
CA VAL A 306 22.02 -8.60 1.85
C VAL A 306 21.01 -7.88 2.74
N VAL A 307 19.76 -7.78 2.29
CA VAL A 307 18.69 -7.10 3.04
C VAL A 307 17.72 -8.16 3.57
N LEU A 308 17.39 -8.07 4.86
CA LEU A 308 16.31 -8.81 5.51
C LEU A 308 15.23 -7.81 5.91
N GLY A 309 13.97 -8.09 5.59
CA GLY A 309 12.87 -7.16 5.82
C GLY A 309 11.63 -7.77 6.41
N ALA A 310 10.89 -6.93 7.12
CA ALA A 310 9.53 -7.13 7.60
C ALA A 310 8.91 -5.75 7.81
N HIS A 311 7.63 -5.53 7.49
CA HIS A 311 6.97 -4.32 7.97
C HIS A 311 6.78 -4.38 9.49
N TYR A 312 6.48 -3.26 10.13
CA TYR A 312 6.20 -3.20 11.56
C TYR A 312 5.00 -2.30 11.91
N ASP A 313 4.38 -1.69 10.90
CA ASP A 313 3.13 -0.96 11.03
C ASP A 313 1.91 -1.86 10.81
N HIS A 314 0.83 -1.60 11.55
CA HIS A 314 -0.44 -2.31 11.40
C HIS A 314 -1.63 -1.32 11.46
N LEU A 315 -2.85 -1.80 11.67
CA LEU A 315 -4.08 -1.01 11.47
C LEU A 315 -4.52 -0.12 12.65
N GLY A 316 -3.75 -0.07 13.73
CA GLY A 316 -4.09 0.70 14.93
C GLY A 316 -5.40 0.27 15.57
N ARG A 317 -6.46 1.08 15.43
CA ARG A 317 -7.82 0.76 15.91
C ARG A 317 -8.80 0.33 14.81
N GLY A 318 -8.30 0.01 13.61
CA GLY A 318 -9.12 -0.43 12.48
C GLY A 318 -10.10 0.63 11.99
N ARG A 319 -9.65 1.88 11.87
CA ARG A 319 -10.48 2.99 11.37
C ARG A 319 -10.47 3.12 9.83
N GLY A 320 -9.53 2.45 9.16
CA GLY A 320 -9.41 2.39 7.70
C GLY A 320 -10.25 1.28 7.07
N GLY A 321 -10.28 1.25 5.73
CA GLY A 321 -11.06 0.29 4.94
C GLY A 321 -10.53 -1.16 4.99
N ASP A 322 -9.28 -1.34 5.40
CA ASP A 322 -8.59 -2.64 5.37
C ASP A 322 -8.84 -3.50 6.61
N SER A 323 -9.49 -2.94 7.64
CA SER A 323 -9.91 -3.67 8.84
C SER A 323 -11.03 -4.66 8.52
N LEU A 324 -10.80 -5.94 8.85
CA LEU A 324 -11.80 -7.01 8.75
C LEU A 324 -12.57 -7.23 10.08
N ALA A 325 -12.48 -6.28 11.01
CA ALA A 325 -13.15 -6.33 12.30
C ALA A 325 -14.66 -6.56 12.16
N ARG A 326 -15.18 -7.49 12.97
CA ARG A 326 -16.62 -7.73 13.10
C ARG A 326 -17.31 -6.58 13.82
N SER A 327 -18.64 -6.56 13.78
CA SER A 327 -19.43 -5.48 14.40
C SER A 327 -19.15 -5.27 15.89
N ASP A 328 -18.82 -6.34 16.62
CA ASP A 328 -18.47 -6.33 18.05
C ASP A 328 -16.97 -6.02 18.30
N GLU A 329 -16.16 -5.99 17.25
CA GLU A 329 -14.72 -5.74 17.26
C GLU A 329 -14.35 -4.31 16.83
N GLN A 330 -15.32 -3.52 16.35
CA GLN A 330 -15.06 -2.18 15.82
C GLN A 330 -14.39 -1.25 16.84
N GLY A 331 -13.30 -0.60 16.42
CA GLY A 331 -12.55 0.35 17.24
C GLY A 331 -11.61 -0.28 18.27
N GLN A 332 -11.57 -1.61 18.36
CA GLN A 332 -10.57 -2.34 19.17
C GLN A 332 -9.19 -2.26 18.52
N ILE A 333 -8.16 -2.52 19.32
CA ILE A 333 -6.76 -2.46 18.88
C ILE A 333 -6.47 -3.68 17.98
N HIS A 334 -5.82 -3.45 16.85
CA HIS A 334 -5.34 -4.47 15.93
C HIS A 334 -3.86 -4.67 16.26
N ASN A 335 -3.55 -5.71 17.03
CA ASN A 335 -2.20 -5.90 17.57
C ASN A 335 -1.22 -6.47 16.53
N GLY A 336 -1.68 -7.11 15.45
CA GLY A 336 -0.83 -7.51 14.32
C GLY A 336 0.28 -8.47 14.71
N ALA A 337 -0.05 -9.47 15.54
CA ALA A 337 0.95 -10.39 16.07
C ALA A 337 1.56 -11.28 14.99
N ASP A 338 0.73 -11.86 14.11
CA ASP A 338 1.24 -12.56 12.94
C ASP A 338 1.62 -11.56 11.86
N ASP A 339 0.71 -10.62 11.60
CA ASP A 339 0.76 -9.76 10.42
C ASP A 339 1.94 -8.83 10.38
N ASN A 340 2.55 -8.51 11.53
CA ASN A 340 3.96 -8.17 11.40
C ASN A 340 4.87 -8.49 12.57
N ALA A 341 4.38 -8.57 13.82
CA ALA A 341 5.28 -8.75 14.95
C ALA A 341 6.10 -10.05 14.81
N SER A 342 5.51 -11.09 14.21
CA SER A 342 6.17 -12.36 13.88
C SER A 342 7.38 -12.17 12.94
N GLY A 343 7.23 -11.39 11.87
CA GLY A 343 8.29 -11.08 10.90
C GLY A 343 9.40 -10.25 11.53
N VAL A 344 9.03 -9.18 12.25
CA VAL A 344 9.97 -8.32 13.00
C VAL A 344 10.81 -9.14 13.97
N ALA A 345 10.16 -10.00 14.76
CA ALA A 345 10.82 -10.86 15.73
C ALA A 345 11.76 -11.89 15.06
N ALA A 346 11.34 -12.48 13.95
CA ALA A 346 12.16 -13.42 13.18
C ALA A 346 13.44 -12.74 12.66
N ILE A 347 13.34 -11.55 12.04
CA ILE A 347 14.53 -10.90 11.47
C ILE A 347 15.46 -10.33 12.55
N LEU A 348 14.95 -9.89 13.71
CA LEU A 348 15.77 -9.52 14.86
C LEU A 348 16.56 -10.74 15.38
N SER A 349 15.91 -11.91 15.50
CA SER A 349 16.56 -13.15 15.92
C SER A 349 17.64 -13.60 14.92
N VAL A 350 17.34 -13.56 13.62
CA VAL A 350 18.31 -13.83 12.55
C VAL A 350 19.50 -12.86 12.64
N GLY A 351 19.21 -11.57 12.81
CA GLY A 351 20.21 -10.52 13.01
C GLY A 351 21.14 -10.79 14.19
N SER A 352 20.56 -11.22 15.32
CA SER A 352 21.29 -11.59 16.53
C SER A 352 22.32 -12.68 16.27
N ALA A 353 21.92 -13.71 15.53
CA ALA A 353 22.81 -14.80 15.18
C ALA A 353 23.86 -14.41 14.12
N LEU A 354 23.49 -13.55 13.17
CA LEU A 354 24.41 -13.06 12.14
C LEU A 354 25.43 -12.09 12.71
N ALA A 355 25.11 -11.27 13.73
CA ALA A 355 26.04 -10.31 14.32
C ALA A 355 27.35 -10.97 14.78
N GLY A 356 27.28 -12.20 15.29
CA GLY A 356 28.44 -12.99 15.74
C GLY A 356 29.10 -13.87 14.67
N SER A 357 28.59 -13.92 13.44
CA SER A 357 29.15 -14.76 12.37
C SER A 357 30.19 -14.04 11.51
N GLU A 358 31.05 -14.78 10.81
CA GLU A 358 31.88 -14.19 9.75
C GLU A 358 31.01 -13.83 8.54
N ARG A 359 31.24 -12.65 7.95
CA ARG A 359 30.44 -12.12 6.83
C ARG A 359 31.33 -11.41 5.80
N ASP A 360 31.19 -11.77 4.53
CA ASP A 360 31.79 -11.05 3.39
C ASP A 360 30.95 -9.85 2.95
N ARG A 361 29.62 -9.95 3.11
CA ARG A 361 28.65 -8.91 2.79
C ARG A 361 28.18 -8.23 4.06
N GLY A 362 27.81 -6.96 3.95
CA GLY A 362 27.04 -6.30 4.98
C GLY A 362 25.61 -6.80 5.01
N VAL A 363 24.99 -6.82 6.19
CA VAL A 363 23.58 -7.21 6.37
C VAL A 363 22.80 -5.98 6.78
N ILE A 364 21.72 -5.70 6.06
CA ILE A 364 20.75 -4.66 6.40
C ILE A 364 19.52 -5.34 6.95
N LEU A 365 19.12 -4.99 8.18
CA LEU A 365 17.80 -5.31 8.73
C LEU A 365 16.92 -4.09 8.54
N ALA A 366 15.86 -4.23 7.76
CA ALA A 366 14.95 -3.15 7.44
C ALA A 366 13.54 -3.44 7.97
N PHE A 367 13.01 -2.54 8.77
CA PHE A 367 11.68 -2.61 9.34
C PHE A 367 10.84 -1.51 8.70
N TRP A 368 9.88 -1.90 7.87
CA TRP A 368 9.13 -0.99 7.01
C TRP A 368 7.90 -0.42 7.71
N SER A 369 7.66 0.88 7.53
CA SER A 369 6.40 1.53 7.93
C SER A 369 5.63 1.92 6.68
N GLY A 370 4.31 1.95 6.76
CA GLY A 370 3.41 2.32 5.67
C GLY A 370 3.19 1.19 4.67
N GLU A 371 3.44 -0.07 5.06
CA GLU A 371 3.13 -1.24 4.25
C GLU A 371 1.61 -1.33 4.03
N GLU A 372 0.85 -1.21 5.13
CA GLU A 372 -0.61 -1.20 5.20
C GLU A 372 -1.25 -0.04 4.42
N LEU A 373 -0.45 0.98 4.11
CA LEU A 373 -0.84 2.15 3.33
C LEU A 373 -0.42 2.05 1.86
N GLY A 374 0.12 0.91 1.43
CA GLY A 374 0.59 0.65 0.07
C GLY A 374 2.11 0.68 -0.08
N LEU A 375 2.85 -0.03 0.77
CA LEU A 375 4.30 -0.25 0.65
C LEU A 375 5.15 1.04 0.69
N LEU A 376 4.65 2.08 1.35
CA LEU A 376 5.23 3.44 1.28
C LEU A 376 6.68 3.48 1.76
N GLY A 377 6.99 2.76 2.84
CA GLY A 377 8.33 2.71 3.43
C GLY A 377 9.37 2.05 2.54
N SER A 378 9.09 0.85 2.02
CA SER A 378 10.04 0.12 1.17
C SER A 378 10.21 0.79 -0.19
N ALA A 379 9.14 1.34 -0.76
CA ALA A 379 9.22 2.12 -2.00
C ALA A 379 10.06 3.39 -1.81
N ASP A 380 9.91 4.10 -0.69
CA ASP A 380 10.75 5.27 -0.39
C ASP A 380 12.23 4.89 -0.20
N PHE A 381 12.53 3.74 0.41
CA PHE A 381 13.89 3.21 0.55
C PHE A 381 14.56 2.95 -0.81
N VAL A 382 13.86 2.25 -1.71
CA VAL A 382 14.31 1.99 -3.09
C VAL A 382 14.56 3.29 -3.84
N ARG A 383 13.64 4.25 -3.72
CA ARG A 383 13.70 5.54 -4.42
C ARG A 383 14.83 6.43 -3.92
N LYS A 384 15.03 6.53 -2.61
CA LYS A 384 16.11 7.35 -2.02
C LYS A 384 17.49 6.76 -2.25
N GLN A 385 17.58 5.45 -2.52
CA GLN A 385 18.83 4.72 -2.74
C GLN A 385 19.85 5.00 -1.61
N LEU A 386 19.43 4.84 -0.34
CA LEU A 386 20.36 4.92 0.80
C LEU A 386 21.54 3.97 0.61
N VAL A 387 21.27 2.82 0.02
CA VAL A 387 22.26 2.01 -0.71
C VAL A 387 21.82 1.86 -2.16
N PRO A 388 22.73 1.77 -3.14
CA PRO A 388 22.36 1.51 -4.53
C PRO A 388 21.70 0.14 -4.69
N MET A 389 20.53 0.05 -5.34
CA MET A 389 19.81 -1.24 -5.48
C MET A 389 20.59 -2.26 -6.31
N ASN A 390 21.39 -1.82 -7.27
CA ASN A 390 22.30 -2.68 -8.02
C ASN A 390 23.45 -3.24 -7.17
N GLU A 391 23.69 -2.73 -5.96
CA GLU A 391 24.63 -3.25 -4.97
C GLU A 391 23.97 -4.20 -3.95
N VAL A 392 22.65 -4.41 -4.02
CA VAL A 392 21.93 -5.36 -3.16
C VAL A 392 21.94 -6.74 -3.81
N SER A 393 22.57 -7.70 -3.13
CA SER A 393 22.71 -9.09 -3.58
C SER A 393 21.39 -9.86 -3.53
N ALA A 394 20.61 -9.66 -2.47
CA ALA A 394 19.34 -10.36 -2.25
C ALA A 394 18.50 -9.65 -1.19
N TYR A 395 17.18 -9.85 -1.27
CA TYR A 395 16.20 -9.44 -0.27
C TYR A 395 15.43 -10.66 0.27
N LEU A 396 15.36 -10.84 1.59
CA LEU A 396 14.52 -11.84 2.23
C LEU A 396 13.44 -11.15 3.08
N ASN A 397 12.19 -11.32 2.70
CA ASN A 397 11.03 -10.75 3.39
C ASN A 397 10.36 -11.79 4.31
N PHE A 398 9.93 -11.35 5.48
CA PHE A 398 9.21 -12.17 6.47
C PHE A 398 7.89 -11.48 6.80
N ASP A 399 6.81 -12.06 6.32
CA ASP A 399 5.46 -11.50 6.38
C ASP A 399 4.50 -12.64 6.75
N MET A 400 3.71 -12.46 7.82
CA MET A 400 2.82 -13.49 8.39
C MET A 400 3.52 -14.86 8.55
N VAL A 401 4.56 -14.91 9.39
CA VAL A 401 5.43 -16.09 9.57
C VAL A 401 5.19 -16.85 10.88
N GLY A 402 4.25 -16.41 11.71
CA GLY A 402 3.93 -16.96 13.02
C GLY A 402 2.77 -17.96 13.05
N ARG A 403 2.06 -18.20 11.94
CA ARG A 403 0.82 -19.01 11.90
C ARG A 403 0.97 -20.33 11.16
N LEU A 404 2.16 -20.93 11.25
CA LEU A 404 2.48 -22.23 10.65
C LEU A 404 1.43 -23.31 10.97
N ARG A 405 0.84 -23.89 9.92
CA ARG A 405 -0.13 -25.00 9.95
C ARG A 405 0.39 -26.17 9.13
N ASP A 406 0.08 -27.38 9.59
CA ASP A 406 0.38 -28.63 8.87
C ASP A 406 1.85 -28.76 8.41
N ASN A 407 2.79 -28.16 9.16
CA ASN A 407 4.22 -28.10 8.84
C ASN A 407 4.54 -27.52 7.45
N THR A 408 3.61 -26.80 6.82
CA THR A 408 3.74 -26.26 5.47
C THR A 408 4.25 -24.83 5.53
N LEU A 409 5.41 -24.58 4.92
CA LEU A 409 5.96 -23.23 4.74
C LEU A 409 5.87 -22.84 3.27
N THR A 410 5.22 -21.70 3.00
CA THR A 410 5.19 -21.13 1.65
C THR A 410 6.39 -20.21 1.47
N VAL A 411 7.15 -20.45 0.41
CA VAL A 411 8.27 -19.60 -0.01
C VAL A 411 7.93 -19.05 -1.39
N GLN A 412 7.69 -17.75 -1.45
CA GLN A 412 7.26 -17.05 -2.66
C GLN A 412 8.43 -16.28 -3.29
N ALA A 413 8.19 -15.67 -4.46
CA ALA A 413 9.19 -14.97 -5.27
C ALA A 413 10.38 -15.84 -5.72
N VAL A 414 10.29 -17.17 -5.65
CA VAL A 414 11.42 -18.06 -5.98
C VAL A 414 11.83 -18.00 -7.46
N GLY A 415 10.98 -17.45 -8.33
CA GLY A 415 11.31 -17.24 -9.73
C GLY A 415 12.32 -16.12 -9.96
N SER A 416 12.55 -15.24 -8.98
CA SER A 416 13.43 -14.07 -9.11
C SER A 416 14.93 -14.40 -9.19
N SER A 417 15.32 -15.66 -8.99
CA SER A 417 16.69 -16.16 -9.17
C SER A 417 16.71 -17.65 -9.46
N SER A 418 17.68 -18.12 -10.26
CA SER A 418 17.83 -19.54 -10.58
C SER A 418 18.23 -20.41 -9.38
N ILE A 419 18.77 -19.81 -8.32
CA ILE A 419 19.31 -20.57 -7.18
C ILE A 419 18.28 -20.86 -6.09
N TRP A 420 17.17 -20.11 -6.04
CA TRP A 420 16.26 -20.08 -4.90
C TRP A 420 15.69 -21.42 -4.50
N THR A 421 15.07 -22.14 -5.42
CA THR A 421 14.46 -23.43 -5.08
C THR A 421 15.49 -24.45 -4.61
N GLY A 422 16.69 -24.47 -5.20
CA GLY A 422 17.77 -25.37 -4.81
C GLY A 422 18.31 -25.04 -3.42
N LEU A 423 18.65 -23.77 -3.21
CA LEU A 423 19.18 -23.26 -1.95
C LEU A 423 18.20 -23.47 -0.79
N VAL A 424 16.92 -23.11 -0.96
CA VAL A 424 15.92 -23.25 0.09
C VAL A 424 15.71 -24.73 0.45
N ARG A 425 15.69 -25.64 -0.53
CA ARG A 425 15.58 -27.09 -0.25
C ARG A 425 16.77 -27.60 0.56
N GLU A 426 17.98 -27.23 0.16
CA GLU A 426 19.22 -27.64 0.84
C GLU A 426 19.22 -27.15 2.29
N MET A 427 18.95 -25.86 2.51
CA MET A 427 18.91 -25.27 3.86
C MET A 427 17.76 -25.81 4.71
N ASN A 428 16.67 -26.28 4.09
CA ASN A 428 15.53 -26.89 4.78
C ASN A 428 15.76 -28.36 5.16
N GLU A 429 16.73 -29.08 4.60
CA GLU A 429 16.98 -30.50 4.94
C GLU A 429 17.10 -30.75 6.47
N PRO A 430 17.84 -29.95 7.25
CA PRO A 430 17.91 -30.13 8.71
C PRO A 430 16.68 -29.60 9.47
N ILE A 431 15.85 -28.75 8.86
CA ILE A 431 14.72 -28.04 9.52
C ILE A 431 13.38 -28.76 9.30
N GLY A 432 13.20 -29.36 8.11
CA GLY A 432 12.13 -30.30 7.82
C GLY A 432 10.75 -29.69 7.57
N PHE A 433 10.64 -28.50 6.95
CA PHE A 433 9.35 -28.01 6.46
C PHE A 433 8.87 -28.77 5.22
N GLU A 434 7.55 -28.89 5.09
CA GLU A 434 6.92 -29.18 3.80
C GLU A 434 6.88 -27.86 2.99
N LEU A 435 7.72 -27.76 1.97
CA LEU A 435 7.89 -26.51 1.22
C LEU A 435 6.87 -26.39 0.09
N SER A 436 6.13 -25.29 0.08
CA SER A 436 5.30 -24.85 -1.04
C SER A 436 5.99 -23.68 -1.74
N PHE A 437 6.33 -23.83 -3.02
CA PHE A 437 7.04 -22.81 -3.77
C PHE A 437 6.10 -22.03 -4.70
N VAL A 438 6.16 -20.70 -4.61
CA VAL A 438 5.47 -19.78 -5.53
C VAL A 438 6.53 -18.98 -6.31
N SER A 439 6.51 -19.10 -7.64
CA SER A 439 7.52 -18.45 -8.48
C SER A 439 7.30 -16.94 -8.61
N ASP A 440 6.05 -16.51 -8.54
CA ASP A 440 5.64 -15.11 -8.74
C ASP A 440 6.24 -14.18 -7.68
N PRO A 441 7.01 -13.15 -8.09
CA PRO A 441 7.53 -12.12 -7.19
C PRO A 441 6.65 -10.86 -7.11
N TYR A 442 5.57 -10.75 -7.90
CA TYR A 442 4.67 -9.58 -7.91
C TYR A 442 3.63 -9.69 -6.79
N LEU A 443 4.13 -9.68 -5.55
CA LEU A 443 3.35 -9.88 -4.32
C LEU A 443 2.95 -8.53 -3.70
N PRO A 444 1.76 -8.39 -3.09
CA PRO A 444 1.35 -7.16 -2.39
C PRO A 444 2.03 -7.08 -1.01
N THR A 445 3.35 -7.05 -1.00
CA THR A 445 4.23 -6.95 0.19
C THR A 445 5.50 -6.22 -0.24
N ASP A 446 6.41 -5.91 0.69
CA ASP A 446 7.63 -5.14 0.40
C ASP A 446 8.55 -5.78 -0.65
N VAL A 447 8.37 -7.08 -0.96
CA VAL A 447 9.02 -7.74 -2.11
C VAL A 447 8.75 -7.00 -3.42
N MET A 448 7.56 -6.41 -3.61
CA MET A 448 7.23 -5.68 -4.84
C MET A 448 8.24 -4.57 -5.13
N SER A 449 8.49 -3.72 -4.12
CA SER A 449 9.39 -2.57 -4.21
C SER A 449 10.81 -3.00 -4.61
N LEU A 450 11.33 -4.05 -3.98
CA LEU A 450 12.69 -4.53 -4.21
C LEU A 450 12.81 -5.33 -5.52
N ASN A 451 11.81 -6.13 -5.87
CA ASN A 451 11.78 -6.87 -7.14
C ASN A 451 11.66 -5.92 -8.34
N ALA A 452 10.86 -4.85 -8.24
CA ALA A 452 10.78 -3.80 -9.26
C ALA A 452 12.14 -3.10 -9.47
N ALA A 453 12.97 -3.03 -8.43
CA ALA A 453 14.33 -2.52 -8.48
C ALA A 453 15.39 -3.56 -8.89
N GLU A 454 14.96 -4.68 -9.48
CA GLU A 454 15.82 -5.77 -9.97
C GLU A 454 16.66 -6.48 -8.88
N VAL A 455 16.14 -6.53 -7.64
CA VAL A 455 16.76 -7.26 -6.53
C VAL A 455 16.17 -8.67 -6.42
N PRO A 456 17.00 -9.75 -6.48
CA PRO A 456 16.55 -11.12 -6.24
C PRO A 456 15.92 -11.26 -4.86
N SER A 457 14.68 -11.74 -4.80
CA SER A 457 13.87 -11.67 -3.58
C SER A 457 13.25 -13.01 -3.20
N LEU A 458 13.07 -13.24 -1.89
CA LEU A 458 12.25 -14.31 -1.34
C LEU A 458 11.24 -13.73 -0.35
N ASN A 459 10.05 -14.30 -0.30
CA ASN A 459 9.09 -14.07 0.79
C ASN A 459 8.83 -15.36 1.55
N PHE A 460 8.88 -15.32 2.88
CA PHE A 460 8.42 -16.41 3.74
C PHE A 460 7.01 -16.10 4.23
N PHE A 461 6.10 -17.06 4.10
CA PHE A 461 4.68 -16.88 4.43
C PHE A 461 4.08 -18.18 4.97
N THR A 462 3.31 -18.09 6.05
CA THR A 462 2.66 -19.28 6.68
C THR A 462 1.19 -19.47 6.31
N GLY A 463 0.64 -18.61 5.45
CA GLY A 463 -0.73 -18.72 4.96
C GLY A 463 -1.69 -17.77 5.67
N SER A 464 -2.74 -17.35 4.96
CA SER A 464 -3.79 -16.50 5.50
C SER A 464 -4.63 -17.22 6.56
N HIS A 465 -5.30 -16.45 7.42
CA HIS A 465 -6.16 -16.97 8.47
C HIS A 465 -7.29 -16.01 8.84
N ASP A 466 -8.31 -16.54 9.53
CA ASP A 466 -9.52 -15.79 9.87
C ASP A 466 -9.29 -14.57 10.77
N ASP A 467 -8.17 -14.52 11.49
CA ASP A 467 -7.80 -13.40 12.38
C ASP A 467 -7.07 -12.26 11.65
N TYR A 468 -6.75 -12.40 10.36
CA TYR A 468 -6.02 -11.39 9.58
C TYR A 468 -6.76 -10.05 9.57
N HIS A 469 -6.03 -8.95 9.75
CA HIS A 469 -6.58 -7.59 9.84
C HIS A 469 -7.72 -7.45 10.86
N ARG A 470 -7.66 -8.20 11.97
CA ARG A 470 -8.64 -8.13 13.06
C ARG A 470 -7.95 -7.95 14.40
N PRO A 471 -8.68 -7.45 15.42
CA PRO A 471 -8.19 -7.40 16.80
C PRO A 471 -7.79 -8.75 17.38
N THR A 472 -8.24 -9.85 16.75
CA THR A 472 -7.92 -11.22 17.19
C THR A 472 -6.59 -11.74 16.64
N ASP A 473 -5.88 -10.99 15.79
CA ASP A 473 -4.47 -11.27 15.47
C ASP A 473 -3.57 -10.84 16.63
N ASP A 474 -3.48 -11.71 17.64
CA ASP A 474 -2.80 -11.47 18.91
C ASP A 474 -1.76 -12.56 19.20
N SER A 475 -0.79 -12.23 20.05
CA SER A 475 0.37 -13.04 20.46
C SER A 475 0.01 -14.46 20.90
N ASN A 476 -1.13 -14.65 21.53
CA ASN A 476 -1.59 -15.96 22.01
C ASN A 476 -2.03 -16.91 20.86
N ALA A 477 -2.21 -16.38 19.65
CA ALA A 477 -2.68 -17.11 18.48
C ALA A 477 -1.52 -17.74 17.68
N LEU A 478 -0.26 -17.39 17.97
CA LEU A 478 0.90 -17.82 17.19
C LEU A 478 1.40 -19.23 17.53
N ASN A 479 2.01 -19.85 16.52
CA ASN A 479 2.81 -21.06 16.62
C ASN A 479 4.29 -20.70 16.77
N TYR A 480 4.73 -20.46 18.01
CA TYR A 480 6.11 -20.04 18.30
C TYR A 480 7.18 -21.08 17.91
N GLU A 481 6.91 -22.38 18.06
CA GLU A 481 7.83 -23.42 17.61
C GLU A 481 8.00 -23.38 16.08
N GLY A 482 6.90 -23.13 15.36
CA GLY A 482 6.93 -22.91 13.92
C GLY A 482 7.72 -21.66 13.55
N LEU A 483 7.48 -20.55 14.25
CA LEU A 483 8.16 -19.27 14.03
C LEU A 483 9.68 -19.37 14.27
N ASP A 484 10.11 -20.04 15.35
CA ASP A 484 11.53 -20.31 15.62
C ASP A 484 12.19 -21.08 14.46
N ARG A 485 11.49 -22.08 13.92
CA ARG A 485 11.98 -22.86 12.77
C ARG A 485 12.03 -22.03 11.49
N VAL A 486 11.08 -21.12 11.26
CA VAL A 486 11.10 -20.20 10.10
C VAL A 486 12.27 -19.23 10.22
N ALA A 487 12.51 -18.67 11.41
CA ALA A 487 13.66 -17.83 11.69
C ALA A 487 14.97 -18.59 11.48
N GLU A 488 15.06 -19.86 11.89
CA GLU A 488 16.24 -20.70 11.66
C GLU A 488 16.50 -20.98 10.16
N LEU A 489 15.45 -21.20 9.36
CA LEU A 489 15.59 -21.32 7.90
C LEU A 489 16.06 -20.01 7.28
N GLY A 490 15.45 -18.90 7.69
CA GLY A 490 15.89 -17.55 7.32
C GLY A 490 17.36 -17.31 7.63
N ARG A 491 17.80 -17.70 8.84
CA ARG A 491 19.17 -17.58 9.31
C ARG A 491 20.16 -18.37 8.47
N THR A 492 19.84 -19.62 8.14
CA THR A 492 20.74 -20.48 7.35
C THR A 492 20.88 -19.97 5.92
N ILE A 493 19.79 -19.51 5.30
CA ILE A 493 19.82 -18.88 3.97
C ILE A 493 20.61 -17.57 4.01
N ALA A 494 20.35 -16.70 4.97
CA ALA A 494 21.07 -15.43 5.12
C ALA A 494 22.57 -15.67 5.37
N ALA A 495 22.94 -16.61 6.23
CA ALA A 495 24.33 -16.99 6.50
C ALA A 495 25.05 -17.50 5.24
N HIS A 496 24.34 -18.26 4.38
CA HIS A 496 24.86 -18.67 3.08
C HIS A 496 25.10 -17.46 2.17
N LEU A 497 24.11 -16.56 2.04
CA LEU A 497 24.19 -15.39 1.17
C LEU A 497 25.33 -14.44 1.54
N VAL A 498 25.51 -14.17 2.83
CA VAL A 498 26.54 -13.23 3.31
C VAL A 498 27.97 -13.77 3.20
N SER A 499 28.14 -15.07 2.96
CA SER A 499 29.44 -15.74 2.80
C SER A 499 29.72 -16.16 1.35
N ARG A 500 28.73 -16.00 0.45
CA ARG A 500 28.82 -16.45 -0.93
C ARG A 500 29.60 -15.45 -1.78
N VAL A 501 30.54 -15.96 -2.57
CA VAL A 501 31.36 -15.17 -3.50
C VAL A 501 30.49 -14.52 -4.59
N ASP A 502 29.75 -15.34 -5.35
CA ASP A 502 28.90 -14.85 -6.44
C ASP A 502 27.50 -14.48 -5.90
N PRO A 503 26.99 -13.26 -6.14
CA PRO A 503 25.63 -12.92 -5.77
C PRO A 503 24.61 -13.78 -6.55
N PRO A 504 23.40 -13.99 -6.04
CA PRO A 504 22.28 -14.52 -6.82
C PRO A 504 22.05 -13.71 -8.09
N ASP A 505 21.70 -14.39 -9.17
CA ASP A 505 21.23 -13.77 -10.41
C ASP A 505 19.83 -13.17 -10.20
N PHE A 506 19.54 -12.05 -10.86
CA PHE A 506 18.17 -11.56 -10.98
C PHE A 506 17.55 -12.11 -12.26
N ILE A 507 16.41 -12.78 -12.12
CA ILE A 507 15.58 -13.21 -13.23
C ILE A 507 14.31 -12.40 -13.16
N LYS A 508 14.09 -11.58 -14.20
CA LYS A 508 12.80 -10.95 -14.41
C LYS A 508 11.79 -12.05 -14.75
N VAL A 509 10.91 -12.37 -13.80
CA VAL A 509 9.95 -13.45 -13.97
C VAL A 509 8.93 -13.05 -15.02
N GLU A 510 8.83 -13.90 -16.05
CA GLU A 510 7.71 -13.85 -16.98
C GLU A 510 6.48 -14.46 -16.29
N GLN A 511 5.41 -13.68 -16.13
CA GLN A 511 4.13 -14.31 -15.78
C GLN A 511 3.63 -15.04 -17.02
N SER A 512 3.54 -16.37 -16.95
CA SER A 512 2.44 -17.01 -17.66
C SER A 512 1.14 -16.61 -16.96
N ALA A 513 0.05 -16.52 -17.70
CA ALA A 513 -1.28 -16.19 -17.19
C ALA A 513 -1.78 -17.09 -16.04
N GLN A 514 -0.99 -18.06 -15.54
CA GLN A 514 -1.39 -19.03 -14.54
C GLN A 514 -1.21 -18.57 -13.09
N ARG A 515 -2.36 -18.40 -12.43
CA ARG A 515 -2.62 -18.50 -10.98
C ARG A 515 -2.06 -17.42 -10.05
N ALA A 516 -2.94 -16.47 -9.72
CA ALA A 516 -3.15 -16.03 -8.34
C ALA A 516 -4.65 -16.08 -8.01
N GLY A 517 -5.02 -16.87 -7.01
CA GLY A 517 -6.39 -17.01 -6.54
C GLY A 517 -6.75 -15.89 -5.57
N GLN A 518 -7.35 -14.83 -6.09
CA GLN A 518 -8.43 -14.06 -5.47
C GLN A 518 -9.06 -13.19 -6.57
N ALA A 519 -10.38 -13.31 -6.71
CA ALA A 519 -11.14 -12.76 -7.83
C ALA A 519 -11.03 -11.22 -7.91
N MET A 520 -10.74 -10.68 -9.11
CA MET A 520 -11.66 -9.77 -9.83
C MET A 520 -11.05 -9.01 -11.03
N MET A 521 -9.80 -9.20 -11.45
CA MET A 521 -9.32 -8.61 -12.71
C MET A 521 -9.13 -9.68 -13.78
N ARG A 522 -10.06 -9.70 -14.76
CA ARG A 522 -10.05 -10.62 -15.91
C ARG A 522 -8.94 -10.29 -16.91
N ILE A 523 -8.51 -9.02 -16.95
CA ILE A 523 -7.54 -8.51 -17.91
C ILE A 523 -6.19 -8.31 -17.22
N PHE A 524 -5.15 -8.87 -17.82
CA PHE A 524 -3.76 -8.74 -17.45
C PHE A 524 -3.05 -7.80 -18.42
N THR A 525 -2.46 -6.73 -17.89
CA THR A 525 -1.68 -5.75 -18.67
C THR A 525 -0.19 -5.85 -18.40
N GLY A 526 0.25 -6.54 -17.35
CA GLY A 526 1.67 -6.65 -16.98
C GLY A 526 2.31 -5.36 -16.46
N THR A 527 1.54 -4.33 -16.11
CA THR A 527 2.07 -3.12 -15.45
C THR A 527 2.27 -3.34 -13.96
N ILE A 528 3.33 -2.76 -13.39
CA ILE A 528 3.56 -2.77 -11.94
C ILE A 528 3.49 -1.33 -11.45
N PRO A 529 2.39 -0.93 -10.79
CA PRO A 529 2.25 0.40 -10.20
C PRO A 529 3.31 0.73 -9.13
N ASP A 530 3.67 2.00 -9.03
CA ASP A 530 4.30 2.61 -7.85
C ASP A 530 3.20 3.27 -7.02
N TYR A 531 3.01 2.79 -5.79
CA TYR A 531 1.95 3.24 -4.87
C TYR A 531 2.40 4.39 -3.97
N ALA A 532 3.70 4.71 -3.94
CA ALA A 532 4.28 5.61 -2.95
C ALA A 532 4.37 7.06 -3.40
N GLN A 533 4.21 7.32 -4.69
CA GLN A 533 4.29 8.67 -5.24
C GLN A 533 2.94 9.14 -5.77
N GLU A 534 2.55 10.32 -5.32
CA GLU A 534 1.44 11.07 -5.91
C GLU A 534 1.94 11.76 -7.19
N VAL A 535 1.50 11.26 -8.35
CA VAL A 535 1.74 11.86 -9.66
C VAL A 535 0.40 12.02 -10.39
N ASP A 536 0.33 12.96 -11.34
CA ASP A 536 -0.82 13.08 -12.27
C ASP A 536 -0.73 11.94 -13.31
N GLY A 537 -1.35 10.81 -12.96
CA GLY A 537 -1.30 9.54 -13.69
C GLY A 537 -0.91 8.35 -12.81
N LEU A 538 -0.56 7.24 -13.45
CA LEU A 538 -0.06 6.04 -12.79
C LEU A 538 1.44 5.87 -13.07
N LEU A 539 2.28 6.15 -12.06
CA LEU A 539 3.71 5.83 -12.13
C LEU A 539 3.91 4.31 -12.11
N LEU A 540 4.76 3.81 -12.98
CA LEU A 540 5.17 2.41 -12.99
C LEU A 540 6.50 2.25 -12.24
N SER A 541 6.52 1.40 -11.22
CA SER A 541 7.76 0.93 -10.61
C SER A 541 8.47 -0.06 -11.54
N GLY A 542 7.72 -0.76 -12.38
CA GLY A 542 8.23 -1.67 -13.38
C GLY A 542 7.15 -2.27 -14.29
N VAL A 543 7.54 -3.29 -15.04
CA VAL A 543 6.62 -4.11 -15.84
C VAL A 543 6.98 -5.58 -15.68
N VAL A 544 5.98 -6.44 -15.75
CA VAL A 544 6.14 -7.89 -15.72
C VAL A 544 6.89 -8.35 -16.97
N GLY A 545 7.91 -9.19 -16.80
CA GLY A 545 8.66 -9.76 -17.93
C GLY A 545 7.74 -10.55 -18.86
N GLY A 546 7.98 -10.50 -20.16
CA GLY A 546 7.19 -11.21 -21.17
C GLY A 546 5.72 -10.81 -21.27
N GLY A 547 5.24 -9.90 -20.40
CA GLY A 547 3.84 -9.50 -20.33
C GLY A 547 3.47 -8.39 -21.33
N PRO A 548 2.17 -8.09 -21.47
CA PRO A 548 1.67 -7.11 -22.43
C PRO A 548 2.34 -5.73 -22.36
N ALA A 549 2.57 -5.22 -21.15
CA ALA A 549 3.20 -3.92 -20.95
C ALA A 549 4.64 -3.87 -21.50
N GLU A 550 5.44 -4.90 -21.22
CA GLU A 550 6.80 -4.97 -21.76
C GLU A 550 6.77 -5.11 -23.28
N ALA A 551 5.88 -5.93 -23.83
CA ALA A 551 5.70 -6.07 -25.27
C ALA A 551 5.29 -4.76 -25.96
N ALA A 552 4.50 -3.92 -25.28
CA ALA A 552 4.12 -2.58 -25.71
C ALA A 552 5.27 -1.55 -25.58
N GLY A 553 6.38 -1.92 -24.93
CA GLY A 553 7.52 -1.04 -24.68
C GLY A 553 7.40 -0.15 -23.46
N LEU A 554 6.46 -0.44 -22.54
CA LEU A 554 6.37 0.20 -21.22
C LEU A 554 7.55 -0.25 -20.34
N GLN A 555 7.97 0.61 -19.42
CA GLN A 555 9.07 0.33 -18.49
C GLN A 555 8.88 1.07 -17.16
N GLY A 556 9.68 0.70 -16.15
CA GLY A 556 9.74 1.44 -14.89
C GLY A 556 10.13 2.91 -15.12
N GLY A 557 9.45 3.82 -14.40
CA GLY A 557 9.57 5.27 -14.55
C GLY A 557 8.58 5.90 -15.53
N ASP A 558 7.82 5.11 -16.30
CA ASP A 558 6.71 5.65 -17.10
C ASP A 558 5.55 6.10 -16.21
N ILE A 559 4.90 7.21 -16.57
CA ILE A 559 3.64 7.64 -15.96
C ILE A 559 2.51 7.45 -16.98
N ILE A 560 1.62 6.49 -16.78
CA ILE A 560 0.45 6.29 -17.63
C ILE A 560 -0.56 7.40 -17.36
N VAL A 561 -0.90 8.15 -18.40
CA VAL A 561 -1.85 9.29 -18.34
C VAL A 561 -3.15 9.03 -19.11
N SER A 562 -3.18 7.98 -19.94
CA SER A 562 -4.42 7.51 -20.58
C SER A 562 -4.33 6.02 -20.94
N LEU A 563 -5.44 5.31 -20.81
CA LEU A 563 -5.62 3.92 -21.24
C LEU A 563 -6.99 3.77 -21.89
N ALA A 564 -7.06 3.16 -23.08
CA ALA A 564 -8.32 2.94 -23.81
C ALA A 564 -9.14 4.22 -24.05
N GLY A 565 -8.45 5.37 -24.20
CA GLY A 565 -9.09 6.68 -24.33
C GLY A 565 -9.65 7.26 -23.03
N GLN A 566 -9.55 6.53 -21.91
CA GLN A 566 -9.87 7.04 -20.59
C GLN A 566 -8.67 7.76 -20.00
N SER A 567 -8.93 8.86 -19.28
CA SER A 567 -7.87 9.61 -18.60
C SER A 567 -7.48 8.89 -17.32
N ILE A 568 -6.17 8.80 -17.04
CA ILE A 568 -5.65 8.21 -15.81
C ILE A 568 -5.03 9.36 -15.01
N GLY A 569 -5.66 9.73 -13.88
CA GLY A 569 -5.12 10.70 -12.93
C GLY A 569 -4.53 10.02 -11.69
N ASP A 570 -5.01 8.82 -11.35
CA ASP A 570 -4.52 8.02 -10.24
C ASP A 570 -4.56 6.50 -10.54
N ILE A 571 -4.21 5.70 -9.54
CA ILE A 571 -4.19 4.24 -9.64
C ILE A 571 -5.59 3.59 -9.73
N TYR A 572 -6.61 4.24 -9.15
CA TYR A 572 -7.97 3.72 -9.17
C TYR A 572 -8.55 3.89 -10.56
N ASP A 573 -8.32 5.03 -11.20
CA ASP A 573 -8.67 5.27 -12.59
C ASP A 573 -8.09 4.18 -13.50
N TYR A 574 -6.83 3.80 -13.27
CA TYR A 574 -6.22 2.71 -14.02
C TYR A 574 -6.97 1.40 -13.79
N THR A 575 -7.24 1.05 -12.53
CA THR A 575 -7.99 -0.15 -12.17
C THR A 575 -9.38 -0.18 -12.82
N TYR A 576 -10.06 0.96 -12.86
CA TYR A 576 -11.37 1.10 -13.50
C TYR A 576 -11.27 1.02 -15.02
N ALA A 577 -10.19 1.55 -15.60
CA ALA A 577 -9.94 1.47 -17.03
C ALA A 577 -9.65 0.05 -17.51
N LEU A 578 -9.20 -0.84 -16.63
CA LEU A 578 -9.05 -2.26 -16.97
C LEU A 578 -10.38 -2.95 -17.26
N ASP A 579 -11.51 -2.47 -16.71
CA ASP A 579 -12.83 -3.09 -16.90
C ASP A 579 -13.37 -2.95 -18.33
N VAL A 580 -12.91 -1.94 -19.08
CA VAL A 580 -13.33 -1.73 -20.48
C VAL A 580 -12.43 -2.44 -21.49
N LEU A 581 -11.30 -2.98 -21.04
CA LEU A 581 -10.37 -3.70 -21.88
C LEU A 581 -10.92 -5.07 -22.30
N LYS A 582 -10.51 -5.51 -23.48
CA LYS A 582 -10.79 -6.86 -23.97
C LYS A 582 -9.49 -7.57 -24.29
N GLU A 583 -9.46 -8.85 -23.95
CA GLU A 583 -8.36 -9.73 -24.28
C GLU A 583 -8.08 -9.71 -25.79
N GLY A 584 -6.80 -9.54 -26.14
CA GLY A 584 -6.32 -9.57 -27.51
C GLY A 584 -6.71 -8.35 -28.35
N GLU A 585 -7.44 -7.38 -27.80
CA GLU A 585 -7.83 -6.14 -28.50
C GLU A 585 -6.73 -5.07 -28.29
N PRO A 586 -6.01 -4.65 -29.36
CA PRO A 586 -5.02 -3.60 -29.24
C PRO A 586 -5.64 -2.31 -28.72
N THR A 587 -5.05 -1.78 -27.67
CA THR A 587 -5.55 -0.65 -26.91
C THR A 587 -4.48 0.44 -26.85
N GLU A 588 -4.86 1.68 -27.11
CA GLU A 588 -3.96 2.81 -26.93
C GLU A 588 -3.65 3.03 -25.45
N VAL A 589 -2.36 3.14 -25.12
CA VAL A 589 -1.88 3.61 -23.83
C VAL A 589 -0.96 4.81 -24.06
N ILE A 590 -1.20 5.89 -23.33
CA ILE A 590 -0.41 7.11 -23.42
C ILE A 590 0.39 7.27 -22.14
N VAL A 591 1.70 7.45 -22.28
CA VAL A 591 2.62 7.60 -21.14
C VAL A 591 3.47 8.86 -21.23
N MET A 592 3.87 9.37 -20.07
CA MET A 592 4.91 10.38 -19.93
C MET A 592 6.22 9.68 -19.52
N ARG A 593 7.26 9.80 -20.35
CA ARG A 593 8.60 9.27 -20.11
C ARG A 593 9.61 10.39 -20.24
N ASP A 594 10.36 10.69 -19.17
CA ASP A 594 11.33 11.79 -19.15
C ASP A 594 10.75 13.14 -19.65
N GLY A 595 9.49 13.40 -19.32
CA GLY A 595 8.74 14.59 -19.74
C GLY A 595 8.21 14.57 -21.18
N GLN A 596 8.40 13.47 -21.93
CA GLN A 596 7.88 13.30 -23.29
C GLN A 596 6.62 12.46 -23.30
N ARG A 597 5.61 12.88 -24.06
CA ARG A 597 4.36 12.13 -24.28
C ARG A 597 4.57 11.08 -25.37
N LEU A 598 4.41 9.80 -25.02
CA LEU A 598 4.51 8.65 -25.92
C LEU A 598 3.16 7.97 -26.04
N ILE A 599 2.81 7.54 -27.26
CA ILE A 599 1.62 6.75 -27.54
C ILE A 599 2.11 5.34 -27.89
N LEU A 600 1.65 4.35 -27.13
CA LEU A 600 2.02 2.95 -27.27
C LEU A 600 0.74 2.12 -27.50
N GLU A 601 0.92 0.93 -28.05
CA GLU A 601 -0.16 -0.02 -28.29
C GLU A 601 0.01 -1.21 -27.33
N LEU A 602 -0.93 -1.34 -26.39
CA LEU A 602 -0.99 -2.41 -25.41
C LEU A 602 -2.00 -3.45 -25.88
N ILE A 603 -1.61 -4.74 -25.92
CA ILE A 603 -2.52 -5.83 -26.25
C ILE A 603 -2.77 -6.64 -24.96
N PRO A 604 -3.88 -6.41 -24.24
CA PRO A 604 -4.11 -7.05 -22.96
C PRO A 604 -4.33 -8.55 -23.12
N GLU A 605 -3.92 -9.33 -22.13
CA GLU A 605 -4.12 -10.78 -22.08
C GLU A 605 -5.16 -11.15 -21.02
N ALA A 606 -5.76 -12.34 -21.12
CA ALA A 606 -6.59 -12.84 -20.03
C ALA A 606 -5.71 -13.32 -18.87
N ARG A 607 -6.18 -13.10 -17.64
CA ARG A 607 -5.63 -13.76 -16.45
C ARG A 607 -6.29 -15.15 -16.34
N GLU A 608 -5.53 -16.23 -16.59
CA GLU A 608 -6.03 -17.63 -16.60
C GLU A 608 -6.06 -18.31 -15.23
#